data_AF-A0A7G2K1A1-F1
#
_entry.id   AF-A0A7G2K1A1-F1
#
_cell.length_a   1.000
_cell.length_b   1.000
_cell.length_c   1.000
_cell.angle_alpha   90.00
_cell.angle_beta   90.00
_cell.angle_gamma   90.00
#
_symmetry.space_group_name_H-M   'P 1'
#
loop_
_entity.id
_entity.type
_entity.pdbx_description
1 polymer ?
#
loop_
_entity_poly.entity_id
_entity_poly.type
_entity_poly.pdbx_seq_one_letter_code
_entity_poly.pdbx_strand_id
1 'polypeptide(L)'
;SWLGLSKTFRKYFPDPLTAKKYERKPELIANRVYANRLGNGDEKSGDGWKYRGRGLIQITGKDNYAAFRKWLGRDIEPEDVAGNLDLSVKTAVWYWKCYELAELNSVEKVTRRINGGLNGIDERCKLYRALMVTDND
;
A
#
# COMPACT_ATOMS: atom_id res chain seq x y z
N SER A 1 -14.06 -2.08 14.75
CA SER A 1 -14.43 -1.49 16.05
C SER A 1 -13.31 -0.58 16.50
N TRP A 2 -13.57 0.29 17.47
CA TRP A 2 -12.55 1.10 18.13
C TRP A 2 -11.38 0.24 18.66
N LEU A 3 -11.68 -0.96 19.20
CA LEU A 3 -10.65 -1.90 19.67
C LEU A 3 -9.70 -2.33 18.54
N GLY A 4 -10.25 -2.62 17.36
CA GLY A 4 -9.44 -2.92 16.17
C GLY A 4 -8.56 -1.75 15.73
N LEU A 5 -9.09 -0.52 15.77
CA LEU A 5 -8.32 0.68 15.44
C LEU A 5 -7.17 0.91 16.41
N SER A 6 -7.41 0.81 17.72
CA SER A 6 -6.37 0.97 18.73
C SER A 6 -5.33 -0.15 18.72
N LYS A 7 -5.69 -1.35 18.21
CA LYS A 7 -4.74 -2.46 18.01
C LYS A 7 -3.88 -2.26 16.76
N THR A 8 -4.49 -2.01 15.61
CA THR A 8 -3.80 -1.97 14.31
C THR A 8 -3.12 -0.64 14.03
N PHE A 9 -3.77 0.46 14.42
CA PHE A 9 -3.35 1.82 14.13
C PHE A 9 -3.11 2.61 15.43
N ARG A 10 -2.50 1.95 16.42
CA ARG A 10 -2.26 2.51 17.77
C ARG A 10 -1.65 3.90 17.75
N LYS A 11 -0.71 4.16 16.85
CA LYS A 11 -0.08 5.48 16.67
C LYS A 11 -1.11 6.59 16.37
N TYR A 12 -2.17 6.27 15.63
CA TYR A 12 -3.18 7.23 15.17
C TYR A 12 -4.43 7.23 16.07
N PHE A 13 -4.68 6.13 16.79
CA PHE A 13 -5.82 5.95 17.70
C PHE A 13 -5.34 5.42 19.08
N PRO A 14 -4.59 6.24 19.84
CA PRO A 14 -3.92 5.79 21.06
C PRO A 14 -4.88 5.53 22.21
N ASP A 15 -6.04 6.16 22.21
CA ASP A 15 -7.04 6.07 23.27
C ASP A 15 -8.45 5.74 22.72
N PRO A 16 -9.33 5.15 23.55
CA PRO A 16 -10.68 4.79 23.14
C PRO A 16 -11.56 5.97 22.71
N LEU A 17 -11.37 7.17 23.29
CA LEU A 17 -12.19 8.33 22.95
C LEU A 17 -11.90 8.78 21.52
N THR A 18 -10.63 8.85 21.13
CA THR A 18 -10.21 9.09 19.76
C THR A 18 -10.71 7.97 18.85
N ALA A 19 -10.43 6.70 19.17
CA ALA A 19 -10.79 5.56 18.32
C ALA A 19 -12.30 5.47 18.03
N LYS A 20 -13.16 5.72 19.04
CA LYS A 20 -14.63 5.69 18.90
C LYS A 20 -15.16 6.75 17.93
N LYS A 21 -14.50 7.91 17.78
CA LYS A 21 -14.94 8.92 16.81
C LYS A 21 -14.86 8.44 15.35
N TYR A 22 -13.94 7.50 15.09
CA TYR A 22 -13.59 7.02 13.75
C TYR A 22 -14.06 5.59 13.47
N GLU A 23 -14.51 4.85 14.47
CA GLU A 23 -14.88 3.45 14.24
C GLU A 23 -15.97 3.32 13.19
N ARG A 24 -15.83 2.33 12.31
CA ARG A 24 -16.75 2.08 11.18
C ARG A 24 -16.87 3.25 10.18
N LYS A 25 -15.94 4.22 10.19
CA LYS A 25 -15.87 5.32 9.23
C LYS A 25 -14.59 5.22 8.40
N PRO A 26 -14.53 4.31 7.40
CA PRO A 26 -13.29 3.95 6.71
C PRO A 26 -12.61 5.13 6.02
N GLU A 27 -13.38 6.07 5.47
CA GLU A 27 -12.86 7.29 4.87
C GLU A 27 -12.13 8.19 5.89
N LEU A 28 -12.76 8.48 7.03
CA LEU A 28 -12.11 9.25 8.10
C LEU A 28 -10.89 8.52 8.66
N ILE A 29 -10.96 7.19 8.78
CA ILE A 29 -9.81 6.38 9.21
C ILE A 29 -8.64 6.55 8.23
N ALA A 30 -8.89 6.42 6.92
CA ALA A 30 -7.85 6.54 5.90
C ALA A 30 -7.26 7.96 5.84
N ASN A 31 -8.13 8.99 5.87
CA ASN A 31 -7.73 10.39 5.92
C ASN A 31 -6.80 10.68 7.10
N ARG A 32 -7.08 10.12 8.27
CA ARG A 32 -6.22 10.27 9.46
C ARG A 32 -4.91 9.50 9.35
N VAL A 33 -4.97 8.23 8.95
CA VAL A 33 -3.79 7.33 8.92
C VAL A 33 -2.76 7.75 7.86
N TYR A 34 -3.23 8.35 6.76
CA TYR A 34 -2.40 8.74 5.64
C TYR A 34 -2.22 10.26 5.47
N ALA A 35 -2.68 11.09 6.41
CA ALA A 35 -2.45 12.54 6.40
C ALA A 35 -0.96 12.89 6.44
N ASN A 36 -0.58 13.94 5.71
CA ASN A 36 0.76 14.54 5.67
C ASN A 36 1.88 13.54 5.33
N ARG A 37 1.57 12.55 4.49
CA ARG A 37 2.50 11.48 4.08
C ARG A 37 2.36 11.23 2.59
N LEU A 38 3.47 10.93 1.92
CA LEU A 38 3.47 10.48 0.52
C LEU A 38 2.72 11.48 -0.41
N GLY A 39 2.91 12.78 -0.16
CA GLY A 39 2.27 13.87 -0.91
C GLY A 39 0.83 14.18 -0.52
N ASN A 40 0.22 13.40 0.38
CA ASN A 40 -1.11 13.70 0.88
C ASN A 40 -1.10 14.96 1.75
N GLY A 41 -2.14 15.79 1.62
CA GLY A 41 -2.42 16.88 2.53
C GLY A 41 -2.85 16.42 3.93
N ASP A 42 -3.38 17.36 4.71
CA ASP A 42 -3.85 17.09 6.07
C ASP A 42 -5.07 16.15 6.09
N GLU A 43 -5.53 15.78 7.29
CA GLU A 43 -6.69 14.89 7.45
C GLU A 43 -7.97 15.45 6.79
N LYS A 44 -8.09 16.78 6.65
CA LYS A 44 -9.27 17.42 6.06
C LYS A 44 -9.23 17.44 4.54
N SER A 45 -8.08 17.24 3.92
CA SER A 45 -7.95 17.28 2.45
C SER A 45 -8.68 16.14 1.73
N GLY A 46 -8.97 15.03 2.43
CA GLY A 46 -9.56 13.83 1.82
C GLY A 46 -8.54 12.98 1.04
N ASP A 47 -7.28 13.39 0.98
CA ASP A 47 -6.25 12.71 0.19
C ASP A 47 -5.96 11.29 0.71
N GLY A 48 -6.04 11.07 2.02
CA GLY A 48 -5.78 9.76 2.60
C GLY A 48 -6.77 8.69 2.12
N TRP A 49 -8.03 9.06 1.91
CA TRP A 49 -9.04 8.20 1.30
C TRP A 49 -8.92 8.16 -0.21
N LYS A 50 -8.74 9.31 -0.89
CA LYS A 50 -8.61 9.37 -2.35
C LYS A 50 -7.45 8.50 -2.84
N TYR A 51 -6.27 8.64 -2.23
CA TYR A 51 -5.04 7.94 -2.59
C TYR A 51 -4.70 6.75 -1.68
N ARG A 52 -5.72 6.11 -1.07
CA ARG A 52 -5.55 4.86 -0.32
C ARG A 52 -4.99 3.72 -1.19
N GLY A 53 -4.47 2.68 -0.54
CA GLY A 53 -3.87 1.51 -1.19
C GLY A 53 -4.79 0.82 -2.20
N ARG A 54 -4.28 0.61 -3.42
CA ARG A 54 -4.97 -0.16 -4.50
C ARG A 54 -3.96 -0.97 -5.34
N GLY A 55 -4.49 -1.92 -6.11
CA GLY A 55 -3.70 -2.82 -6.94
C GLY A 55 -2.97 -3.89 -6.12
N LEU A 56 -2.19 -4.73 -6.83
CA LEU A 56 -1.57 -5.92 -6.25
C LEU A 56 -0.50 -5.58 -5.19
N ILE A 57 0.25 -4.49 -5.41
CA ILE A 57 1.30 -4.03 -4.49
C ILE A 57 0.82 -2.95 -3.51
N GLN A 58 -0.48 -2.60 -3.55
CA GLN A 58 -1.08 -1.58 -2.67
C GLN A 58 -0.39 -0.20 -2.75
N ILE A 59 -0.22 0.35 -3.97
CA ILE A 59 0.34 1.70 -4.12
C ILE A 59 -0.51 2.72 -3.35
N THR A 60 0.13 3.58 -2.56
CA THR A 60 -0.55 4.48 -1.61
C THR A 60 0.08 5.86 -1.65
N GLY A 61 -0.74 6.91 -1.55
CA GLY A 61 -0.30 8.30 -1.45
C GLY A 61 -0.22 9.03 -2.78
N LYS A 62 -0.58 10.32 -2.77
CA LYS A 62 -0.68 11.19 -3.94
C LYS A 62 0.58 11.20 -4.80
N ASP A 63 1.76 11.23 -4.18
CA ASP A 63 3.04 11.24 -4.91
C ASP A 63 3.25 9.96 -5.71
N ASN A 64 2.91 8.80 -5.14
CA ASN A 64 3.04 7.52 -5.83
C ASN A 64 2.08 7.41 -7.02
N TYR A 65 0.83 7.85 -6.86
CA TYR A 65 -0.11 7.91 -7.99
C TYR A 65 0.37 8.89 -9.07
N ALA A 66 0.94 10.04 -8.69
CA ALA A 66 1.51 10.99 -9.65
C ALA A 66 2.71 10.41 -10.41
N ALA A 67 3.62 9.73 -9.71
CA ALA A 67 4.77 9.07 -10.32
C ALA A 67 4.34 7.91 -11.24
N PHE A 68 3.33 7.13 -10.85
CA PHE A 68 2.78 6.08 -11.68
C PHE A 68 2.14 6.63 -12.96
N ARG A 69 1.33 7.70 -12.88
CA ARG A 69 0.76 8.38 -14.07
C ARG A 69 1.84 8.84 -15.03
N LYS A 70 2.92 9.44 -14.49
CA LYS A 70 4.06 9.89 -15.30
C LYS A 70 4.72 8.72 -16.03
N TRP A 71 4.94 7.59 -15.34
CA TRP A 71 5.50 6.39 -15.95
C TRP A 71 4.57 5.75 -16.99
N LEU A 72 3.26 5.76 -16.71
CA LEU A 72 2.23 5.21 -17.59
C LEU A 72 2.05 6.07 -18.84
N GLY A 73 2.44 7.35 -18.80
CA GLY A 73 2.30 8.30 -19.91
C GLY A 73 0.88 8.81 -20.13
N ARG A 74 -0.03 8.60 -19.17
CA ARG A 74 -1.41 9.11 -19.21
C ARG A 74 -1.96 9.37 -17.81
N ASP A 75 -2.98 10.20 -17.76
CA ASP A 75 -3.71 10.45 -16.52
C ASP A 75 -4.64 9.28 -16.18
N ILE A 76 -4.82 9.03 -14.89
CA ILE A 76 -5.77 8.08 -14.31
C ILE A 76 -6.26 8.59 -12.96
N GLU A 77 -7.50 8.25 -12.62
CA GLU A 77 -7.99 8.40 -11.26
C GLU A 77 -7.56 7.20 -10.41
N PRO A 78 -7.37 7.37 -9.09
CA PRO A 78 -6.98 6.27 -8.21
C PRO A 78 -7.92 5.06 -8.29
N GLU A 79 -9.23 5.29 -8.46
CA GLU A 79 -10.22 4.21 -8.53
C GLU A 79 -10.07 3.32 -9.77
N ASP A 80 -9.49 3.83 -10.86
CA ASP A 80 -9.22 3.05 -12.07
C ASP A 80 -8.29 1.86 -11.77
N VAL A 81 -7.36 2.03 -10.82
CA VAL A 81 -6.44 0.96 -10.40
C VAL A 81 -7.21 -0.19 -9.74
N ALA A 82 -8.27 0.10 -8.98
CA ALA A 82 -9.07 -0.93 -8.32
C ALA A 82 -10.03 -1.67 -9.28
N GLY A 83 -10.59 -0.94 -10.25
CA GLY A 83 -11.58 -1.49 -11.18
C GLY A 83 -10.99 -2.16 -12.43
N ASN A 84 -9.70 -2.02 -12.69
CA ASN A 84 -9.07 -2.48 -13.93
C ASN A 84 -7.85 -3.38 -13.65
N LEU A 85 -7.93 -4.64 -14.10
CA LEU A 85 -6.86 -5.63 -13.91
C LEU A 85 -5.53 -5.21 -14.56
N ASP A 86 -5.57 -4.65 -15.78
CA ASP A 86 -4.38 -4.19 -16.49
C ASP A 86 -3.67 -3.07 -15.70
N LEU A 87 -4.42 -2.10 -15.16
CA LEU A 87 -3.85 -1.08 -14.29
C LEU A 87 -3.34 -1.66 -12.96
N SER A 88 -4.08 -2.57 -12.34
CA SER A 88 -3.66 -3.29 -11.13
C SER A 88 -2.33 -4.03 -11.31
N VAL A 89 -2.11 -4.67 -12.46
CA VAL A 89 -0.84 -5.35 -12.78
C VAL A 89 0.25 -4.33 -13.10
N LYS A 90 -0.05 -3.31 -13.92
CA LYS A 90 0.92 -2.27 -14.29
C LYS A 90 1.45 -1.50 -13.09
N THR A 91 0.63 -1.23 -12.08
CA THR A 91 1.11 -0.61 -10.82
C THR A 91 2.15 -1.48 -10.10
N ALA A 92 1.98 -2.81 -10.10
CA ALA A 92 2.96 -3.73 -9.51
C ALA A 92 4.26 -3.75 -10.31
N VAL A 93 4.19 -3.82 -11.64
CA VAL A 93 5.36 -3.79 -12.53
C VAL A 93 6.13 -2.47 -12.39
N TRP A 94 5.41 -1.35 -12.41
CA TRP A 94 5.99 -0.03 -12.19
C TRP A 94 6.73 0.05 -10.85
N TYR A 95 6.08 -0.36 -9.76
CA TYR A 95 6.68 -0.33 -8.43
C TYR A 95 7.93 -1.23 -8.38
N TRP A 96 7.85 -2.42 -8.95
CA TRP A 96 8.99 -3.35 -9.03
C TRP A 96 10.21 -2.73 -9.72
N LYS A 97 9.99 -2.02 -10.83
CA LYS A 97 11.03 -1.32 -11.59
C LYS A 97 11.56 -0.09 -10.85
N CYS A 98 10.68 0.79 -10.38
CA CYS A 98 11.08 2.06 -9.75
C CYS A 98 11.81 1.90 -8.42
N TYR A 99 11.59 0.79 -7.71
CA TYR A 99 12.27 0.48 -6.45
C TYR A 99 13.41 -0.54 -6.63
N GLU A 100 13.77 -0.85 -7.89
CA GLU A 100 14.89 -1.72 -8.28
C GLU A 100 14.83 -3.08 -7.57
N LEU A 101 13.63 -3.64 -7.46
CA LEU A 101 13.41 -4.86 -6.68
C LEU A 101 14.05 -6.10 -7.33
N ALA A 102 14.22 -6.09 -8.65
CA ALA A 102 14.90 -7.16 -9.39
C ALA A 102 16.38 -7.29 -9.02
N GLU A 103 17.03 -6.21 -8.57
CA GLU A 103 18.44 -6.21 -8.18
C GLU A 103 18.65 -6.86 -6.79
N LEU A 104 17.56 -7.16 -6.09
CA LEU A 104 17.58 -7.74 -4.75
C LEU A 104 17.42 -9.26 -4.81
N ASN A 105 18.53 -9.98 -4.80
CA ASN A 105 18.58 -11.45 -4.77
C ASN A 105 18.21 -12.06 -3.40
N SER A 106 17.19 -11.52 -2.72
CA SER A 106 16.74 -12.01 -1.41
C SER A 106 15.31 -11.57 -1.12
N VAL A 107 14.44 -12.55 -0.80
CA VAL A 107 13.06 -12.30 -0.35
C VAL A 107 13.03 -11.36 0.85
N GLU A 108 13.99 -11.47 1.77
CA GLU A 108 14.10 -10.60 2.93
C GLU A 108 14.37 -9.14 2.51
N LYS A 109 15.38 -8.92 1.66
CA LYS A 109 15.74 -7.57 1.18
C LYS A 109 14.58 -6.92 0.44
N VAL A 110 13.93 -7.67 -0.45
CA VAL A 110 12.72 -7.22 -1.17
C VAL A 110 11.60 -6.88 -0.18
N THR A 111 11.34 -7.73 0.82
CA THR A 111 10.29 -7.50 1.82
C THR A 111 10.53 -6.23 2.62
N ARG A 112 11.77 -5.99 3.07
CA ARG A 112 12.11 -4.75 3.77
C ARG A 112 11.90 -3.52 2.89
N ARG A 113 12.28 -3.59 1.61
CA ARG A 113 12.11 -2.47 0.66
C ARG A 113 10.64 -2.13 0.44
N ILE A 114 9.77 -3.13 0.29
CA ILE A 114 8.33 -2.93 0.06
C ILE A 114 7.62 -2.46 1.34
N ASN A 115 7.88 -3.11 2.48
CA ASN A 115 7.07 -2.93 3.71
C ASN A 115 7.71 -2.02 4.76
N GLY A 116 8.97 -1.62 4.59
CA GLY A 116 9.75 -0.96 5.64
C GLY A 116 10.10 -1.88 6.83
N GLY A 117 9.94 -3.19 6.68
CA GLY A 117 10.12 -4.20 7.73
C GLY A 117 9.87 -5.62 7.23
N LEU A 118 9.79 -6.59 8.14
CA LEU A 118 9.63 -8.02 7.81
C LEU A 118 8.20 -8.55 7.94
N ASN A 119 7.20 -7.66 7.91
CA ASN A 119 5.81 -8.07 8.05
C ASN A 119 5.42 -9.06 6.94
N GLY A 120 5.00 -10.26 7.35
CA GLY A 120 4.60 -11.35 6.46
C GLY A 120 5.75 -12.09 5.77
N ILE A 121 6.99 -11.99 6.26
CA ILE A 121 8.16 -12.61 5.62
C ILE A 121 8.03 -14.13 5.43
N ASP A 122 7.48 -14.85 6.43
CA ASP A 122 7.36 -16.30 6.37
C ASP A 122 6.46 -16.76 5.22
N GLU A 123 5.32 -16.10 5.05
CA GLU A 123 4.39 -16.38 3.96
C GLU A 123 5.01 -16.02 2.59
N ARG A 124 5.73 -14.89 2.51
CA ARG A 124 6.45 -14.50 1.29
C ARG A 124 7.50 -15.54 0.89
N CYS A 125 8.27 -16.05 1.86
CA CYS A 125 9.24 -17.12 1.64
C CYS A 125 8.58 -18.42 1.20
N LYS A 126 7.45 -18.79 1.81
CA LYS A 126 6.68 -19.98 1.44
C LYS A 126 6.16 -19.89 0.00
N LEU A 127 5.53 -18.78 -0.37
CA LEU A 127 5.03 -18.56 -1.73
C LEU A 127 6.16 -18.55 -2.76
N TYR A 128 7.29 -17.88 -2.45
CA TYR A 128 8.45 -17.88 -3.33
C TYR A 128 9.02 -19.28 -3.56
N ARG A 129 9.18 -20.08 -2.50
CA ARG A 129 9.65 -21.48 -2.62
C ARG A 129 8.71 -22.32 -3.47
N ALA A 130 7.39 -22.15 -3.30
CA ALA A 130 6.42 -22.90 -4.09
C ALA A 130 6.53 -22.64 -5.61
N LEU A 131 6.92 -21.43 -6.01
CA LEU A 131 7.15 -21.06 -7.43
C LEU A 131 8.50 -21.55 -7.98
N MET A 132 9.50 -21.76 -7.12
CA MET A 132 10.84 -22.21 -7.55
C MET A 132 10.93 -23.74 -7.70
N VAL A 133 9.96 -24.48 -7.16
CA VAL A 133 9.92 -25.94 -7.24
C VAL A 133 9.29 -26.42 -8.56
N THR A 134 8.59 -25.55 -9.29
CA THR A 134 7.87 -25.91 -10.53
C THR A 134 8.74 -25.95 -11.80
N ASP A 135 10.05 -25.68 -11.71
CA ASP A 135 10.96 -25.62 -12.88
C ASP A 135 11.88 -26.86 -13.01
N ASN A 136 11.51 -28.00 -12.40
CA ASN A 136 12.29 -29.26 -12.44
C ASN A 136 11.53 -30.44 -13.07
N ASP A 137 10.68 -30.18 -14.07
CA ASP A 137 10.10 -31.23 -14.94
C ASP A 137 10.44 -30.97 -16.42
#